data_AF-U2G5V2-F1
#
_entry.id   AF-U2G5V2-F1
#
_cell.length_a   1.000
_cell.length_b   1.000
_cell.length_c   1.000
_cell.angle_alpha   90.00
_cell.angle_beta   90.00
_cell.angle_gamma   90.00
#
_symmetry.space_group_name_H-M   'P 1'
#
loop_
_entity.id
_entity.type
_entity.pdbx_description
1 polymer ?
#
loop_
_entity_poly.entity_id
_entity_poly.type
_entity_poly.pdbx_seq_one_letter_code
_entity_poly.pdbx_strand_id
1 'polypeptide(L)'
;MTNVPLEIDGNNKKIADMTAAGKKCIKFTLVDFVTDTGDTKGKPAVIKVEKGANQNDSLCLKILGNKGIEKLLNNQFKYVNAAGVEKESETGEYPVSGLSVAF
;
A
#
# COMPACT_ATOMS: atom_id res chain seq x y z
N MET A 1 -1.38 -21.90 -4.86
CA MET A 1 -1.29 -20.43 -4.91
C MET A 1 -0.92 -20.05 -6.32
N THR A 2 -1.68 -19.18 -6.99
CA THR A 2 -1.28 -18.64 -8.29
C THR A 2 -0.35 -17.47 -8.03
N ASN A 3 0.91 -17.57 -8.48
CA ASN A 3 1.85 -16.45 -8.36
C ASN A 3 1.33 -15.30 -9.22
N VAL A 4 1.08 -14.15 -8.60
CA VAL A 4 0.80 -12.90 -9.31
C VAL A 4 2.14 -12.18 -9.49
N PRO A 5 2.70 -12.13 -10.71
CA PRO A 5 3.95 -11.43 -10.94
C PRO A 5 3.75 -9.93 -10.69
N LEU A 6 4.71 -9.32 -9.99
CA LEU A 6 4.74 -7.87 -9.80
C LEU A 6 5.47 -7.24 -10.97
N GLU A 7 4.90 -6.17 -11.52
CA GLU A 7 5.54 -5.31 -12.52
C GLU A 7 6.51 -4.34 -11.82
N ILE A 8 7.45 -3.78 -12.57
CA ILE A 8 8.31 -2.69 -12.09
C ILE A 8 7.85 -1.40 -12.75
N ASP A 9 7.56 -0.36 -11.97
CA ASP A 9 7.17 0.95 -12.49
C ASP A 9 8.39 1.77 -12.98
N GLY A 10 8.14 2.95 -13.57
CA GLY A 10 9.20 3.84 -14.07
C GLY A 10 10.16 4.37 -12.99
N ASN A 11 9.89 4.09 -11.71
CA ASN A 11 10.72 4.46 -10.56
C ASN A 11 11.32 3.23 -9.86
N ASN A 12 11.38 2.09 -10.54
CA ASN A 12 11.87 0.81 -10.01
C ASN A 12 11.06 0.25 -8.82
N LYS A 13 9.81 0.68 -8.62
CA LYS A 13 8.94 0.12 -7.57
C LYS A 13 8.21 -1.12 -8.07
N LYS A 14 8.12 -2.14 -7.23
CA LYS A 14 7.33 -3.33 -7.52
C LYS A 14 5.85 -3.03 -7.32
N ILE A 15 5.07 -3.14 -8.39
CA ILE A 15 3.65 -2.83 -8.41
C ILE A 15 2.84 -4.01 -8.94
N ALA A 16 1.55 -4.06 -8.62
CA ALA A 16 0.59 -4.90 -9.31
C ALA A 16 -0.74 -4.16 -9.45
N ASP A 17 -1.36 -4.30 -10.62
CA ASP A 17 -2.70 -3.78 -10.85
C ASP A 17 -3.72 -4.90 -10.79
N MET A 18 -4.74 -4.76 -9.93
CA MET A 18 -5.93 -5.60 -10.01
C MET A 18 -6.84 -5.03 -11.09
N THR A 19 -6.92 -5.77 -12.20
CA THR A 19 -7.71 -5.39 -13.35
C THR A 19 -9.10 -6.01 -13.31
N ALA A 20 -10.10 -5.23 -13.70
CA ALA A 20 -11.45 -5.71 -13.95
C ALA A 20 -11.86 -5.28 -15.36
N ALA A 21 -12.19 -6.24 -16.22
CA ALA A 21 -12.47 -5.99 -17.64
C ALA A 21 -11.39 -5.15 -18.35
N GLY A 22 -10.10 -5.42 -18.04
CA GLY A 22 -8.96 -4.70 -18.60
C GLY A 22 -8.72 -3.30 -18.02
N LYS A 23 -9.51 -2.86 -17.04
CA LYS A 23 -9.35 -1.57 -16.35
C LYS A 23 -8.56 -1.75 -15.06
N LYS A 24 -7.52 -0.95 -14.87
CA LYS A 24 -6.68 -0.94 -13.66
C LYS A 24 -7.41 -0.18 -12.55
N CYS A 25 -8.19 -0.89 -11.73
CA CYS A 25 -9.04 -0.26 -10.71
C CYS A 25 -8.33 -0.07 -9.37
N ILE A 26 -7.46 -1.01 -8.98
CA ILE A 26 -6.71 -0.98 -7.72
C ILE A 26 -5.25 -1.25 -8.02
N LYS A 27 -4.36 -0.47 -7.42
CA LYS A 27 -2.92 -0.60 -7.52
C LYS A 27 -2.36 -1.04 -6.17
N PHE A 28 -1.47 -2.02 -6.21
CA PHE A 28 -0.64 -2.41 -5.07
C PHE A 28 0.79 -1.97 -5.34
N THR A 29 1.42 -1.39 -4.34
CA THR A 29 2.84 -1.00 -4.38
C THR A 29 3.56 -1.64 -3.20
N LEU A 30 4.64 -2.36 -3.45
CA LEU A 30 5.55 -2.77 -2.38
C LEU A 30 6.50 -1.63 -2.07
N VAL A 31 6.60 -1.30 -0.78
CA VAL A 31 7.50 -0.28 -0.28
C VAL A 31 8.43 -0.95 0.73
N ASP A 32 9.73 -0.85 0.48
CA ASP A 32 10.74 -1.40 1.36
C ASP A 32 10.79 -0.68 2.71
N PHE A 33 11.41 -1.34 3.69
CA PHE A 33 11.68 -0.74 4.99
C PHE A 33 12.56 0.52 4.86
N VAL A 34 12.25 1.55 5.65
CA VAL A 34 12.98 2.82 5.59
C VAL A 34 14.24 2.76 6.46
N THR A 35 15.40 2.59 5.79
CA THR A 35 16.74 2.65 6.38
C THR A 35 17.27 4.06 6.59
N ASP A 36 16.78 5.01 5.79
CA ASP A 36 17.35 6.34 5.66
C ASP A 36 17.19 7.15 6.95
N THR A 37 18.11 8.10 7.16
CA THR A 37 18.06 9.00 8.31
C THR A 37 16.87 9.95 8.21
N GLY A 38 16.12 10.11 9.31
CA GLY A 38 15.00 11.04 9.39
C GLY A 38 13.87 10.51 10.26
N ASP A 39 12.76 11.25 10.26
CA ASP A 39 11.59 10.98 11.11
C ASP A 39 10.89 9.65 10.81
N THR A 40 11.05 9.13 9.60
CA THR A 40 10.48 7.87 9.13
C THR A 40 11.44 6.69 9.24
N LYS A 41 12.69 6.91 9.70
CA LYS A 41 13.65 5.83 9.91
C LYS A 41 13.05 4.76 10.82
N GLY A 42 13.07 3.50 10.42
CA GLY A 42 12.42 2.44 11.19
C GLY A 42 10.98 2.15 10.76
N LYS A 43 10.42 2.88 9.77
CA LYS A 43 9.13 2.53 9.17
C LYS A 43 9.23 1.14 8.53
N PRO A 44 8.33 0.19 8.88
CA PRO A 44 8.39 -1.17 8.36
C PRO A 44 8.15 -1.21 6.85
N ALA A 45 8.50 -2.34 6.23
CA ALA A 45 8.10 -2.60 4.85
C ALA A 45 6.58 -2.75 4.78
N VAL A 46 5.96 -2.14 3.76
CA VAL A 46 4.50 -2.11 3.60
C VAL A 46 4.04 -2.54 2.22
N ILE A 47 2.83 -3.09 2.15
CA ILE A 47 2.01 -3.08 0.93
C ILE A 47 1.14 -1.83 1.00
N LYS A 48 1.26 -0.96 0.01
CA LYS A 48 0.37 0.19 -0.16
C LYS A 48 -0.71 -0.14 -1.17
N VAL A 49 -1.97 0.05 -0.79
CA VAL A 49 -3.16 -0.11 -1.63
C VAL A 49 -3.63 1.26 -2.06
N GLU A 50 -3.67 1.48 -3.37
CA GLU A 50 -3.99 2.76 -3.98
C GLU A 50 -5.08 2.58 -5.04
N LYS A 51 -5.78 3.66 -5.37
CA LYS A 51 -6.68 3.67 -6.52
C LYS A 51 -5.86 3.53 -7.80
N GLY A 52 -6.30 2.64 -8.69
CA GLY A 52 -5.62 2.40 -9.96
C GLY A 52 -5.86 3.51 -10.99
N ALA A 53 -5.17 3.41 -12.13
CA ALA A 53 -5.21 4.44 -13.17
C ALA A 53 -6.62 4.69 -13.76
N ASN A 54 -7.51 3.69 -13.73
CA ASN A 54 -8.87 3.79 -14.24
C ASN A 54 -9.92 4.04 -13.14
N GLN A 55 -9.53 4.60 -11.99
CA GLN A 55 -10.41 4.78 -10.82
C GLN A 55 -11.76 5.45 -11.07
N ASN A 56 -11.86 6.29 -12.10
CA ASN A 56 -13.09 7.04 -12.43
C ASN A 56 -14.02 6.30 -13.39
N ASP A 57 -13.61 5.14 -13.94
CA ASP A 57 -14.47 4.33 -14.79
C ASP A 57 -15.63 3.76 -13.96
N SER A 58 -16.83 3.70 -14.54
CA SER A 58 -18.05 3.29 -13.83
C SER A 58 -17.96 1.91 -13.17
N LEU A 59 -17.19 0.99 -13.76
CA LEU A 59 -16.88 -0.31 -13.18
C LEU A 59 -15.95 -0.18 -11.96
N CYS A 60 -14.88 0.61 -12.05
CA CYS A 60 -13.94 0.80 -10.95
C CYS A 60 -14.60 1.53 -9.78
N LEU A 61 -15.49 2.50 -10.03
CA LEU A 61 -16.26 3.14 -8.96
C LEU A 61 -17.09 2.14 -8.14
N LYS A 62 -17.71 1.15 -8.78
CA LYS A 62 -18.45 0.08 -8.08
C LYS A 62 -17.53 -0.82 -7.25
N ILE A 63 -16.34 -1.13 -7.76
CA ILE A 63 -15.35 -1.94 -7.04
C ILE A 63 -14.79 -1.17 -5.85
N LEU A 64 -14.44 0.10 -6.05
CA LEU A 64 -13.88 0.98 -5.03
C LEU A 64 -14.89 1.32 -3.94
N GLY A 65 -16.18 1.39 -4.26
CA GLY A 65 -17.27 1.58 -3.29
C GLY A 65 -17.65 0.30 -2.52
N ASN A 66 -16.96 -0.82 -2.74
CA ASN A 66 -17.14 -2.00 -1.90
C ASN A 66 -16.52 -1.76 -0.52
N LYS A 67 -17.27 -1.95 0.57
CA LYS A 67 -16.79 -1.73 1.95
C LYS A 67 -15.48 -2.44 2.28
N GLY A 68 -15.23 -3.62 1.70
CA GLY A 68 -13.97 -4.34 1.87
C GLY A 68 -12.79 -3.57 1.24
N ILE A 69 -12.98 -3.08 0.02
CA ILE A 69 -11.98 -2.29 -0.70
C ILE A 69 -11.80 -0.91 -0.06
N GLU A 70 -12.88 -0.26 0.38
CA GLU A 70 -12.80 1.01 1.11
C GLU A 70 -11.95 0.87 2.38
N LYS A 71 -12.12 -0.22 3.12
CA LYS A 71 -11.26 -0.52 4.29
C LYS A 71 -9.80 -0.69 3.89
N LEU A 72 -9.52 -1.39 2.79
CA LEU A 72 -8.16 -1.54 2.28
C LEU A 72 -7.53 -0.19 1.91
N LEU A 73 -8.29 0.68 1.23
CA LEU A 73 -7.82 2.00 0.81
C LEU A 73 -7.63 2.96 1.97
N ASN A 74 -8.42 2.81 3.04
CA ASN A 74 -8.41 3.74 4.18
C ASN A 74 -7.58 3.23 5.37
N ASN A 75 -6.91 2.09 5.25
CA ASN A 75 -6.16 1.52 6.37
C ASN A 75 -4.97 2.40 6.75
N GLN A 76 -4.74 2.55 8.05
CA GLN A 76 -3.55 3.16 8.62
C GLN A 76 -3.14 2.37 9.85
N PHE A 77 -1.84 2.35 10.12
CA PHE A 77 -1.29 1.74 11.32
C PHE A 77 -0.27 2.68 11.97
N LYS A 78 0.04 2.41 13.22
CA LYS A 78 1.05 3.14 13.96
C LYS A 78 2.34 2.34 14.04
N TYR A 79 3.47 3.03 14.05
CA TYR A 79 4.78 2.43 14.24
C TYR A 79 5.66 3.32 15.10
N VAL A 80 6.62 2.72 15.78
CA VAL A 80 7.65 3.44 16.53
C VAL A 80 8.86 3.61 15.62
N ASN A 81 9.24 4.86 15.37
CA ASN A 81 10.43 5.15 14.58
C ASN A 81 11.72 4.83 15.36
N ALA A 82 12.87 4.94 14.71
CA ALA A 82 14.17 4.63 15.32
C ALA A 82 14.54 5.55 16.51
N ALA A 83 13.84 6.68 16.68
CA ALA A 83 14.00 7.59 17.82
C ALA A 83 13.08 7.24 19.00
N GLY A 84 12.28 6.17 18.91
CA GLY A 84 11.31 5.79 19.94
C GLY A 84 10.01 6.59 19.91
N VAL A 85 9.75 7.34 18.83
CA VAL A 85 8.56 8.18 18.70
C VAL A 85 7.50 7.47 17.87
N GLU A 86 6.26 7.48 18.37
CA GLU A 86 5.09 6.98 17.65
C GLU A 86 4.78 7.84 16.42
N LYS A 87 4.62 7.19 15.28
CA LYS A 87 4.27 7.80 13.99
C LYS A 87 3.12 7.03 13.36
N GLU A 88 2.35 7.74 12.54
CA GLU A 88 1.27 7.15 11.75
C GLU A 88 1.76 6.83 10.33
N SER A 89 1.30 5.71 9.78
CA SER A 89 1.56 5.31 8.40
C SER A 89 0.76 6.17 7.42
N GLU A 90 1.11 6.08 6.13
CA GLU A 90 0.25 6.66 5.11
C GLU A 90 -1.04 5.84 4.98
N THR A 91 -2.07 6.48 4.42
CA THR A 91 -3.35 5.83 4.13
C THR A 91 -3.19 4.74 3.07
N GLY A 92 -3.87 3.62 3.27
CA GLY A 92 -3.81 2.44 2.42
C GLY A 92 -2.61 1.53 2.69
N GLU A 93 -1.80 1.79 3.72
CA GLU A 93 -0.61 0.99 4.01
C GLU A 93 -0.90 -0.17 4.97
N TYR A 94 -0.32 -1.32 4.67
CA TYR A 94 -0.35 -2.54 5.48
C TYR A 94 1.06 -3.00 5.79
N PRO A 95 1.43 -3.21 7.06
CA PRO A 95 2.77 -3.70 7.40
C PRO A 95 2.92 -5.16 6.96
N VAL A 96 3.95 -5.46 6.17
CA VAL A 96 4.30 -6.85 5.78
C VAL A 96 5.28 -7.45 6.77
N SER A 97 6.20 -6.63 7.29
CA SER A 97 7.19 -7.05 8.27
C SER A 97 7.84 -5.84 8.94
N GLY A 98 7.98 -5.91 10.26
CA GLY A 98 8.85 -5.03 11.03
C GLY A 98 8.55 -5.12 12.52
N LEU A 99 9.58 -5.20 13.35
CA LEU A 99 9.48 -5.20 14.82
C LEU A 99 8.90 -3.90 15.38
N SER A 100 8.79 -2.87 14.53
CA SER A 100 8.41 -1.51 14.88
C SER A 100 6.91 -1.22 14.81
N VAL A 101 6.06 -2.18 14.39
CA VAL A 101 4.60 -1.99 14.37
C VAL A 101 4.10 -1.87 15.82
N ALA A 102 3.38 -0.78 16.12
CA ALA A 102 2.75 -0.57 17.42
C ALA A 102 1.32 -1.13 17.39
N PHE A 103 0.97 -1.94 18.40
CA PHE A 103 -0.35 -2.55 18.56
C PHE A 103 -1.21 -1.77 19.57
#